data_AF-A0A822CY45-F1
#
_entry.id   AF-A0A822CY45-F1
#
_cell.length_a   1.000
_cell.length_b   1.000
_cell.length_c   1.000
_cell.angle_alpha   90.00
_cell.angle_beta   90.00
_cell.angle_gamma   90.00
#
_symmetry.space_group_name_H-M   'P 1'
#
loop_
_entity.id
_entity.type
_entity.pdbx_description
1 polymer ?
#
loop_
_entity_poly.entity_id
_entity_poly.type
_entity_poly.pdbx_seq_one_letter_code
_entity_poly.pdbx_strand_id
1 'polypeptide(L)'
;KEFTIRTKCVVNATGPYTDTVRQLDDPSLPKICQPSVGVHIVLPDYYSPTNMGLLDPNTSDGRVIFFLPWQKHTMAGTTDTPCEITDYPSPSTEDV
;
A
#
# COMPACT_ATOMS: atom_id res chain seq x y z
N LYS A 1 -0.95 -30.21 1.28
CA LYS A 1 -0.44 -31.15 2.31
C LYS A 1 -0.50 -30.42 3.64
N GLU A 2 -1.12 -31.01 4.65
CA GLU A 2 -1.29 -30.37 5.96
C GLU A 2 -0.12 -30.71 6.89
N PHE A 3 0.21 -29.77 7.78
CA PHE A 3 1.27 -29.93 8.77
C PHE A 3 0.78 -29.42 10.13
N THR A 4 1.00 -30.21 11.17
CA THR A 4 0.74 -29.80 12.55
C THR A 4 2.00 -29.21 13.16
N ILE A 5 1.90 -27.96 13.63
CA ILE A 5 3.01 -27.24 14.28
C ILE A 5 2.62 -26.99 15.74
N ARG A 6 3.51 -27.37 16.68
CA ARG A 6 3.35 -27.07 18.12
C ARG A 6 4.23 -25.89 18.49
N THR A 7 3.68 -24.90 19.17
CA THR A 7 4.39 -23.69 19.60
C THR A 7 3.83 -23.18 20.93
N LYS A 8 4.57 -22.32 21.62
CA LYS A 8 4.10 -21.63 22.84
C LYS A 8 3.27 -20.39 22.53
N CYS A 9 3.45 -19.79 21.35
CA CYS A 9 2.81 -18.54 20.95
C CYS A 9 2.70 -18.48 19.42
N VAL A 10 1.66 -17.80 18.93
CA VAL A 10 1.43 -17.48 17.52
C VAL A 10 1.28 -15.97 17.40
N VAL A 11 1.97 -15.36 16.42
CA VAL A 11 1.84 -13.94 16.09
C VAL A 11 1.20 -13.83 14.71
N ASN A 12 0.08 -13.13 14.63
CA ASN A 12 -0.57 -12.80 13.36
C ASN A 12 0.08 -11.53 12.78
N ALA A 13 0.88 -11.68 11.72
CA ALA A 13 1.57 -10.60 11.03
C ALA A 13 1.24 -10.59 9.52
N THR A 14 -0.01 -10.85 9.16
CA THR A 14 -0.44 -11.05 7.76
C THR A 14 -0.85 -9.75 7.03
N GLY A 15 -0.43 -8.59 7.54
CA GLY A 15 -0.69 -7.28 6.91
C GLY A 15 -2.19 -7.05 6.66
N PRO A 16 -2.62 -6.78 5.40
CA PRO A 16 -4.04 -6.51 5.11
C PRO A 16 -4.94 -7.72 5.46
N TYR A 17 -4.42 -8.94 5.41
CA TYR A 17 -5.17 -10.17 5.73
C TYR A 17 -5.30 -10.45 7.24
N THR A 18 -4.99 -9.47 8.10
CA THR A 18 -5.03 -9.66 9.56
C THR A 18 -6.40 -10.15 10.03
N ASP A 19 -7.49 -9.59 9.51
CA ASP A 19 -8.84 -9.97 9.91
C ASP A 19 -9.24 -11.35 9.39
N THR A 20 -8.77 -11.75 8.21
CA THR A 20 -8.97 -13.11 7.70
C THR A 20 -8.43 -14.14 8.68
N VAL A 21 -7.23 -13.92 9.23
CA VAL A 21 -6.63 -14.83 10.22
C VAL A 21 -7.33 -14.74 11.58
N ARG A 22 -7.70 -13.54 12.04
CA ARG A 22 -8.45 -13.36 13.30
C ARG A 22 -9.79 -14.11 13.28
N GLN A 23 -10.47 -14.10 12.14
CA GLN A 23 -11.77 -14.77 11.98
C GLN A 23 -11.66 -16.29 11.85
N LEU A 24 -10.46 -16.85 11.61
CA LEU A 24 -10.23 -18.29 11.74
C LEU A 24 -10.29 -18.76 13.20
N ASP A 25 -9.97 -17.88 14.15
CA ASP A 25 -10.03 -18.16 15.59
C ASP A 25 -11.45 -17.89 16.14
N ASP A 26 -12.00 -16.71 15.85
CA ASP A 26 -13.38 -16.35 16.20
C ASP A 26 -14.08 -15.59 15.04
N PRO A 27 -15.02 -16.25 14.33
CA PRO A 27 -15.75 -15.64 13.22
C PRO A 27 -16.62 -14.43 13.59
N SER A 28 -16.96 -14.25 14.88
CA SER A 28 -17.82 -13.14 15.34
C SER A 28 -17.05 -11.83 15.55
N LEU A 29 -15.72 -11.86 15.47
CA LEU A 29 -14.90 -10.68 15.69
C LEU A 29 -15.15 -9.61 14.61
N PRO A 30 -15.32 -8.34 15.02
CA PRO A 30 -15.38 -7.25 14.07
C PRO A 30 -14.03 -7.06 13.37
N LYS A 31 -14.10 -6.72 12.08
CA LYS A 31 -12.95 -6.31 11.29
C LYS A 31 -12.36 -5.01 11.84
N ILE A 32 -11.04 -4.93 11.89
CA ILE A 32 -10.31 -3.73 12.35
C ILE A 32 -9.46 -3.13 11.21
N CYS A 33 -9.14 -3.89 10.17
CA CYS A 33 -8.38 -3.43 9.04
C CYS A 33 -9.28 -2.66 8.07
N GLN A 34 -8.85 -1.45 7.68
CA GLN A 34 -9.43 -0.69 6.58
C GLN A 34 -8.38 -0.60 5.47
N PRO A 35 -8.44 -1.50 4.48
CA PRO A 35 -7.48 -1.51 3.37
C PRO A 35 -7.67 -0.29 2.45
N SER A 36 -6.55 0.31 2.05
CA SER A 36 -6.49 1.27 0.95
C SER A 36 -5.37 0.88 -0.02
N VAL A 37 -5.55 1.25 -1.29
CA VAL A 37 -4.57 1.07 -2.35
C VAL A 37 -3.93 2.42 -2.67
N GLY A 38 -2.62 2.38 -2.87
CA GLY A 38 -1.84 3.52 -3.33
C GLY A 38 -0.94 3.13 -4.49
N VAL A 39 -0.95 3.95 -5.53
CA VAL A 39 -0.18 3.77 -6.75
C VAL A 39 1.01 4.73 -6.78
N HIS A 40 2.11 4.29 -7.39
CA HIS A 40 3.22 5.15 -7.80
C HIS A 40 3.46 4.98 -9.30
N ILE A 41 3.76 6.08 -9.98
CA ILE A 41 4.15 6.09 -11.39
C ILE A 41 5.63 6.44 -11.52
N VAL A 42 6.26 5.96 -12.59
CA VAL A 42 7.65 6.29 -12.93
C VAL A 42 7.68 7.22 -14.12
N LEU A 43 8.22 8.40 -13.91
CA LEU A 43 8.35 9.48 -14.87
C LEU A 43 9.82 9.66 -15.28
N PRO A 44 10.10 10.37 -16.38
CA PRO A 44 11.44 10.82 -16.72
C PRO A 44 12.16 11.54 -15.57
N ASP A 45 13.51 11.51 -15.59
CA ASP A 45 14.34 12.09 -14.53
C ASP A 45 14.18 13.60 -14.35
N TYR A 46 13.88 14.34 -15.42
CA TYR A 46 13.73 15.79 -15.36
C TYR A 46 12.53 16.28 -14.52
N TYR A 47 11.68 15.39 -14.02
CA TYR A 47 10.60 15.71 -13.07
C TYR A 47 11.07 15.83 -11.62
N SER A 48 12.32 15.48 -11.28
CA SER A 48 12.89 15.72 -9.95
C SER A 48 14.39 16.01 -9.99
N PRO A 49 14.95 16.76 -9.04
CA PRO A 49 16.39 16.90 -8.91
C PRO A 49 17.05 15.57 -8.57
N THR A 50 18.23 15.28 -9.16
CA THR A 50 18.88 13.96 -9.05
C THR A 50 19.17 13.48 -7.62
N ASN A 51 19.36 14.41 -6.66
CA ASN A 51 19.76 14.09 -5.29
C ASN A 51 18.79 14.62 -4.22
N MET A 52 17.58 15.03 -4.61
CA MET A 52 16.61 15.64 -3.69
C MET A 52 15.19 15.27 -4.08
N GLY A 53 14.41 14.82 -3.10
CA GLY A 53 12.97 14.64 -3.27
C GLY A 53 12.23 15.97 -3.20
N LEU A 54 11.20 16.12 -4.01
CA LEU A 54 10.24 17.23 -3.91
C LEU A 54 8.96 16.74 -3.24
N LEU A 55 8.31 17.66 -2.53
CA LEU A 55 7.02 17.46 -1.92
C LEU A 55 6.12 18.59 -2.44
N ASP A 56 5.02 18.23 -3.09
CA ASP A 56 3.97 19.16 -3.49
C ASP A 56 2.74 18.99 -2.59
N PRO A 57 2.46 19.94 -1.68
CA PRO A 57 1.29 19.91 -0.82
C PRO A 57 0.05 20.57 -1.45
N ASN A 58 0.16 21.13 -2.66
CA ASN A 58 -0.91 21.90 -3.29
C ASN A 58 -1.60 21.10 -4.41
N THR A 59 -2.05 19.88 -4.09
CA THR A 59 -2.87 19.08 -5.01
C THR A 59 -4.33 19.53 -4.98
N SER A 60 -5.08 19.21 -6.03
CA SER A 60 -6.50 19.58 -6.17
C SER A 60 -7.42 18.99 -5.10
N ASP A 61 -6.99 17.92 -4.43
CA ASP A 61 -7.72 17.20 -3.39
C ASP A 61 -7.11 17.37 -1.98
N GLY A 62 -6.09 18.22 -1.84
CA GLY A 62 -5.43 18.52 -0.56
C GLY A 62 -4.51 17.43 -0.02
N ARG A 63 -4.24 16.38 -0.79
CA ARG A 63 -3.21 15.39 -0.49
C ARG A 63 -1.81 15.93 -0.80
N VAL A 64 -0.80 15.14 -0.44
CA VAL A 64 0.61 15.45 -0.71
C VAL A 64 1.13 14.45 -1.72
N ILE A 65 1.80 14.95 -2.76
CA ILE A 65 2.53 14.11 -3.72
C ILE A 65 4.03 14.31 -3.54
N PHE A 66 4.76 13.20 -3.54
CA PHE A 66 6.21 13.17 -3.55
C PHE A 66 6.72 12.90 -4.95
N PHE A 67 7.82 13.57 -5.31
CA PHE A 67 8.61 13.29 -6.50
C PHE A 67 10.01 12.91 -6.04
N LEU A 68 10.36 11.62 -6.16
CA LEU A 68 11.60 11.09 -5.62
C LEU A 68 12.51 10.61 -6.76
N PRO A 69 13.77 11.07 -6.82
CA PRO A 69 14.72 10.54 -7.80
C PRO A 69 15.01 9.06 -7.48
N TRP A 70 14.77 8.18 -8.46
CA TRP A 70 14.98 6.74 -8.32
C TRP A 70 15.44 6.13 -9.64
N GLN A 71 16.60 5.46 -9.64
CA GLN A 71 17.12 4.72 -10.81
C GLN A 71 17.16 5.56 -12.11
N LYS A 72 17.64 6.81 -12.05
CA LYS A 72 17.65 7.78 -13.17
C LYS A 72 16.26 8.08 -13.76
N HIS A 73 15.25 8.04 -12.90
CA HIS A 73 13.86 8.40 -13.17
C HIS A 73 13.31 9.17 -11.97
N THR A 74 12.07 9.62 -12.07
CA THR A 74 11.33 10.20 -10.95
C THR A 74 10.17 9.29 -10.59
N MET A 75 10.13 8.79 -9.35
CA MET A 75 8.95 8.10 -8.81
C MET A 75 8.00 9.14 -8.24
N ALA A 76 6.78 9.20 -8.74
CA ALA A 76 5.73 10.12 -8.27
C ALA A 76 4.59 9.35 -7.61
N GLY A 77 4.09 9.87 -6.48
CA GLY A 77 2.98 9.25 -5.77
C GLY A 77 2.72 9.87 -4.39
N THR A 78 1.73 9.39 -3.64
CA THR A 78 0.88 8.22 -3.96
C THR A 78 -0.60 8.58 -3.98
N THR A 79 -1.43 7.66 -4.48
CA THR A 79 -2.87 7.69 -4.33
C THR A 79 -3.30 7.02 -3.02
N ASP A 80 -4.56 7.24 -2.63
CA ASP A 80 -5.15 6.65 -1.43
C ASP A 80 -6.64 6.44 -1.73
N THR A 81 -6.98 5.21 -2.09
CA THR A 81 -8.34 4.82 -2.50
C THR A 81 -8.76 3.58 -1.69
N PRO A 82 -9.96 3.57 -1.08
CA PRO A 82 -10.47 2.36 -0.44
C PRO A 82 -10.50 1.18 -1.42
N CYS A 83 -10.08 -0.01 -0.98
CA CYS A 83 -10.00 -1.17 -1.85
C CYS A 83 -10.45 -2.47 -1.16
N GLU A 84 -10.77 -3.49 -1.95
CA GLU A 84 -10.85 -4.86 -1.46
C GLU A 84 -9.44 -5.48 -1.47
N ILE A 85 -9.17 -6.37 -0.53
CA ILE A 85 -7.86 -7.01 -0.42
C ILE A 85 -7.70 -8.03 -1.56
N THR A 86 -6.58 -7.95 -2.27
CA THR A 86 -6.19 -8.88 -3.32
C THR A 86 -4.68 -9.09 -3.30
N ASP A 87 -4.23 -10.27 -3.72
CA ASP A 87 -2.80 -10.55 -3.92
C ASP A 87 -2.22 -9.83 -5.15
N TYR A 88 -3.09 -9.32 -6.02
CA TYR A 88 -2.71 -8.68 -7.28
C TYR A 88 -3.38 -7.31 -7.42
N PRO A 89 -3.08 -6.33 -6.54
CA PRO A 89 -3.57 -4.98 -6.71
C PRO A 89 -2.99 -4.40 -8.01
N SER A 90 -3.81 -3.65 -8.73
CA SER A 90 -3.42 -3.00 -9.99
C SER A 90 -3.94 -1.58 -10.03
N PRO A 91 -3.23 -0.67 -10.71
CA PRO A 91 -3.66 0.71 -10.84
C PRO A 91 -4.92 0.81 -11.70
N SER A 92 -5.83 1.72 -11.34
CA SER A 92 -6.94 2.12 -12.19
C SER A 92 -6.53 3.29 -13.11
N THR A 93 -7.35 3.60 -14.10
CA THR A 93 -7.16 4.80 -14.93
C THR A 93 -7.33 6.10 -14.13
N GLU A 94 -8.05 6.07 -12.99
CA GLU A 94 -8.20 7.24 -12.11
C GLU A 94 -6.94 7.48 -11.26
N ASP A 95 -6.08 6.47 -11.10
CA ASP A 95 -4.81 6.59 -10.35
C ASP A 95 -3.65 7.16 -11.18
N VAL A 96 -3.80 7.30 -12.51
CA VAL A 96 -2.74 7.66 -13.48
C VAL A 96 -3.03 8.99 -14.15
#